data_AF-A0A418ZQG1-F1
#
_entry.id   AF-A0A418ZQG1-F1
#
_cell.length_a   1.000
_cell.length_b   1.000
_cell.length_c   1.000
_cell.angle_alpha   90.00
_cell.angle_beta   90.00
_cell.angle_gamma   90.00
#
_symmetry.space_group_name_H-M   'P 1'
#
loop_
_entity.id
_entity.type
_entity.pdbx_description
1 polymer ?
#
loop_
_entity_poly.entity_id
_entity_poly.type
_entity_poly.pdbx_seq_one_letter_code
_entity_poly.pdbx_strand_id
1 'polypeptide(L)'
;MPDVWAAIGILSIAILVAAQGRMGRIDSAVLWGLVLYAALTHSSHLLVFVAFVGLFAIMRLTAIMAISWKMIGTLAAVLVLSVGLDTGQRMVMERAAGNPPLGMPFLTAHLVDGGPGMTFIRDACPDAGFAVCEGADELPAEWRDFIFKFSSPQSYKRRLVDEDASFALATLRHDPLAVIGLVLRDGARQVMMIGLETTPIRAAIGESAAVATSPGALAQRVREGRLYEAEWLYHSVSIINTALVLAGLVALTFVTTQRHFMTGNSELQRLMVVVIMGIILNAAICGMLVSPYDRFQARVAWLIPVLSIIVLAALLKERRPRYTKIKVINS
;
A
#
# COMPACT_ATOMS: atom_id res chain seq x y z
N MET A 1 11.90 0.21 2.17
CA MET A 1 11.06 -0.28 1.06
C MET A 1 10.88 0.86 0.07
N PRO A 2 10.67 0.59 -1.23
CA PRO A 2 10.38 1.62 -2.25
C PRO A 2 8.95 2.19 -2.07
N ASP A 3 8.65 2.71 -0.87
CA ASP A 3 7.29 3.00 -0.41
C ASP A 3 6.62 4.17 -1.13
N VAL A 4 7.41 5.12 -1.65
CA VAL A 4 6.90 6.28 -2.39
C VAL A 4 6.18 5.90 -3.68
N TRP A 5 6.53 4.75 -4.27
CA TRP A 5 6.00 4.34 -5.56
C TRP A 5 4.54 3.88 -5.48
N ALA A 6 4.04 3.51 -4.30
CA ALA A 6 2.61 3.22 -4.10
C ALA A 6 1.76 4.43 -4.50
N ALA A 7 2.08 5.60 -3.92
CA ALA A 7 1.35 6.83 -4.15
C ALA A 7 1.52 7.34 -5.58
N ILE A 8 2.73 7.23 -6.15
CA ILE A 8 3.00 7.60 -7.55
C ILE A 8 2.20 6.72 -8.51
N GLY A 9 2.13 5.41 -8.25
CA GLY A 9 1.33 4.49 -9.06
C GLY A 9 -0.17 4.78 -8.98
N ILE A 10 -0.71 4.99 -7.77
CA ILE A 10 -2.11 5.38 -7.56
C ILE A 10 -2.43 6.68 -8.31
N LEU A 11 -1.58 7.71 -8.15
CA LEU A 11 -1.77 9.00 -8.81
C LEU A 11 -1.68 8.88 -10.34
N SER A 12 -0.76 8.06 -10.85
CA SER A 12 -0.62 7.81 -12.29
C SER A 12 -1.87 7.16 -12.86
N ILE A 13 -2.42 6.14 -12.19
CA ILE A 13 -3.70 5.52 -12.56
C ILE A 13 -4.83 6.55 -12.51
N ALA A 14 -4.90 7.35 -11.45
CA ALA A 14 -5.95 8.37 -11.30
C ALA A 14 -5.92 9.41 -12.43
N ILE A 15 -4.73 9.87 -12.84
CA ILE A 15 -4.54 10.79 -13.96
C ILE A 15 -4.95 10.14 -15.29
N LEU A 16 -4.53 8.89 -15.54
CA LEU A 16 -4.92 8.12 -16.73
C LEU A 16 -6.45 7.94 -16.83
N VAL A 17 -7.12 7.65 -15.71
CA VAL A 17 -8.59 7.54 -15.64
C VAL A 17 -9.28 8.89 -15.77
N ALA A 18 -8.71 9.98 -15.26
CA ALA A 18 -9.29 11.32 -15.38
C ALA A 18 -9.22 11.84 -16.83
N ALA A 19 -8.07 11.67 -17.47
CA ALA A 19 -7.72 12.25 -18.76
C ALA A 19 -8.09 11.40 -19.99
N GLN A 20 -8.91 10.34 -19.85
CA GLN A 20 -9.21 9.31 -20.87
C GLN A 20 -9.17 9.83 -22.32
N GLY A 21 -8.07 9.57 -23.04
CA GLY A 21 -7.92 9.89 -24.46
C GLY A 21 -7.54 11.33 -24.82
N ARG A 22 -7.45 12.25 -23.86
CA ARG A 22 -7.04 13.66 -24.06
C ARG A 22 -5.56 13.91 -23.78
N MET A 23 -4.84 12.87 -23.37
CA MET A 23 -3.44 12.93 -23.01
C MET A 23 -2.55 12.64 -24.23
N GLY A 24 -1.41 13.34 -24.31
CA GLY A 24 -0.39 13.06 -25.32
C GLY A 24 0.15 11.64 -25.18
N ARG A 25 0.66 11.07 -26.29
CA ARG A 25 1.21 9.70 -26.29
C ARG A 25 2.40 9.53 -25.34
N ILE A 26 3.24 10.56 -25.25
CA ILE A 26 4.43 10.56 -24.38
C ILE A 26 4.00 10.55 -22.92
N ASP A 27 3.12 11.47 -22.52
CA ASP A 27 2.61 11.54 -21.14
C ASP A 27 1.94 10.22 -20.73
N SER A 28 1.12 9.64 -21.60
CA SER A 28 0.49 8.35 -21.32
C SER A 28 1.51 7.22 -21.18
N ALA A 29 2.54 7.18 -22.04
CA ALA A 29 3.60 6.18 -21.95
C ALA A 29 4.42 6.33 -20.65
N VAL A 30 4.72 7.57 -20.23
CA VAL A 30 5.41 7.84 -18.97
C VAL A 30 4.57 7.37 -17.79
N LEU A 31 3.28 7.70 -17.73
CA LEU A 31 2.40 7.27 -16.64
C LEU A 31 2.25 5.74 -16.58
N TRP A 32 2.10 5.07 -17.73
CA TRP A 32 2.08 3.60 -17.74
C TRP A 32 3.41 2.99 -17.32
N GLY A 33 4.54 3.60 -17.70
CA GLY A 33 5.86 3.20 -17.22
C GLY A 33 5.99 3.34 -15.71
N LEU A 34 5.45 4.42 -15.12
CA LEU A 34 5.41 4.61 -13.67
C LEU A 34 4.53 3.57 -12.97
N VAL A 35 3.38 3.21 -13.55
CA VAL A 35 2.52 2.13 -13.02
C VAL A 35 3.24 0.78 -13.05
N LEU A 36 3.88 0.45 -14.18
CA LEU A 36 4.66 -0.78 -14.32
C LEU A 36 5.80 -0.82 -13.29
N TYR A 37 6.59 0.25 -13.20
CA TYR A 37 7.69 0.33 -12.25
C TYR A 37 7.21 0.23 -10.81
N ALA A 38 6.13 0.94 -10.45
CA ALA A 38 5.53 0.84 -9.13
C ALA A 38 5.09 -0.60 -8.81
N ALA A 39 4.48 -1.32 -9.76
CA ALA A 39 4.09 -2.72 -9.58
C ALA A 39 5.30 -3.64 -9.37
N LEU A 40 6.42 -3.40 -10.06
CA LEU A 40 7.67 -4.16 -9.93
C LEU A 40 8.40 -3.89 -8.61
N THR A 41 8.20 -2.72 -8.01
CA THR A 41 8.93 -2.36 -6.79
C THR A 41 8.46 -3.11 -5.54
N HIS A 42 7.19 -3.53 -5.48
CA HIS A 42 6.64 -4.27 -4.34
C HIS A 42 5.33 -4.99 -4.69
N SER A 43 5.20 -6.24 -4.24
CA SER A 43 3.98 -7.06 -4.38
C SER A 43 2.68 -6.43 -3.87
N SER A 44 2.72 -5.58 -2.83
CA SER A 44 1.52 -4.92 -2.31
C SER A 44 0.92 -3.94 -3.34
N HIS A 45 1.75 -3.30 -4.16
CA HIS A 45 1.29 -2.39 -5.21
C HIS A 45 0.58 -3.17 -6.32
N LEU A 46 1.11 -4.34 -6.69
CA LEU A 46 0.47 -5.25 -7.64
C LEU A 46 -0.94 -5.61 -7.17
N LEU A 47 -1.12 -6.01 -5.90
CA LEU A 47 -2.44 -6.34 -5.35
C LEU A 47 -3.39 -5.14 -5.37
N VAL A 48 -2.93 -3.93 -5.03
CA VAL A 48 -3.72 -2.69 -5.12
C VAL A 48 -4.19 -2.45 -6.56
N PHE A 49 -3.31 -2.67 -7.54
CA PHE A 49 -3.65 -2.45 -8.94
C PHE A 49 -4.57 -3.53 -9.51
N VAL A 50 -4.44 -4.79 -9.07
CA VAL A 50 -5.40 -5.85 -9.37
C VAL A 50 -6.78 -5.50 -8.81
N ALA A 51 -6.85 -4.99 -7.58
CA ALA A 51 -8.09 -4.52 -6.98
C ALA A 51 -8.69 -3.35 -7.78
N PHE A 52 -7.87 -2.44 -8.32
CA PHE A 52 -8.34 -1.41 -9.24
C PHE A 52 -8.94 -1.98 -10.54
N VAL A 53 -8.34 -3.01 -11.15
CA VAL A 53 -8.92 -3.65 -12.34
C VAL A 53 -10.33 -4.15 -12.06
N GLY A 54 -10.53 -4.87 -10.95
CA GLY A 54 -11.84 -5.36 -10.52
C GLY A 54 -12.81 -4.23 -10.22
N LEU A 55 -12.38 -3.22 -9.45
CA LEU A 55 -13.19 -2.05 -9.10
C LEU A 55 -13.63 -1.28 -10.34
N PHE A 56 -12.72 -1.08 -11.30
CA PHE A 56 -13.01 -0.38 -12.54
C PHE A 56 -13.98 -1.15 -13.44
N ALA A 57 -13.85 -2.49 -13.50
CA ALA A 57 -14.81 -3.33 -14.17
C ALA A 57 -16.21 -3.22 -13.54
N ILE A 58 -16.31 -3.28 -12.20
CA ILE A 58 -17.58 -3.11 -11.48
C ILE A 58 -18.18 -1.73 -11.75
N MET A 59 -17.40 -0.65 -11.59
CA MET A 59 -17.87 0.73 -11.84
C MET A 59 -18.34 0.93 -13.28
N ARG A 60 -17.70 0.27 -14.24
CA ARG A 60 -18.08 0.31 -15.66
C ARG A 60 -19.37 -0.47 -15.93
N LEU A 61 -19.51 -1.68 -15.37
CA LEU A 61 -20.68 -2.54 -15.56
C LEU A 61 -21.94 -2.01 -14.86
N THR A 62 -21.77 -1.37 -13.71
CA THR A 62 -22.85 -0.75 -12.92
C THR A 62 -23.15 0.70 -13.34
N ALA A 63 -22.45 1.22 -14.35
CA ALA A 63 -22.56 2.60 -14.85
C ALA A 63 -22.35 3.70 -13.78
N ILE A 64 -21.73 3.37 -12.63
CA ILE A 64 -21.35 4.35 -11.59
C ILE A 64 -20.35 5.35 -12.15
N MET A 65 -19.42 4.90 -12.99
CA MET A 65 -18.40 5.75 -13.60
C MET A 65 -17.98 5.24 -14.98
N ALA A 66 -17.91 6.14 -15.95
CA ALA A 66 -17.49 5.80 -17.32
C ALA A 66 -15.97 5.56 -17.39
N ILE A 67 -15.54 4.31 -17.23
CA ILE A 67 -14.15 3.88 -17.44
C ILE A 67 -14.06 3.09 -18.75
N SER A 68 -13.19 3.50 -19.67
CA SER A 68 -13.04 2.78 -20.94
C SER A 68 -12.50 1.36 -20.74
N TRP A 69 -13.01 0.39 -21.52
CA TRP A 69 -12.46 -0.98 -21.54
C TRP A 69 -11.00 -1.03 -21.95
N LYS A 70 -10.56 -0.07 -22.79
CA LYS A 70 -9.14 0.11 -23.14
C LYS A 70 -8.28 0.39 -21.92
N MET A 71 -8.72 1.25 -21.00
CA MET A 71 -8.01 1.55 -19.76
C MET A 71 -7.88 0.29 -18.89
N ILE A 72 -8.99 -0.43 -18.68
CA ILE A 72 -9.01 -1.66 -17.88
C ILE A 72 -8.10 -2.71 -18.49
N GLY A 73 -8.20 -2.94 -19.81
CA GLY A 73 -7.38 -3.90 -20.54
C GLY A 73 -5.89 -3.53 -20.54
N THR A 74 -5.56 -2.24 -20.64
CA THR A 74 -4.15 -1.78 -20.59
C THR A 74 -3.58 -1.94 -19.19
N LEU A 75 -4.34 -1.60 -18.14
CA LEU A 75 -3.92 -1.84 -16.77
C LEU A 75 -3.68 -3.34 -16.54
N ALA A 76 -4.64 -4.20 -16.90
CA ALA A 76 -4.49 -5.65 -16.80
C ALA A 76 -3.26 -6.17 -17.56
N ALA A 77 -3.01 -5.69 -18.78
CA ALA A 77 -1.83 -6.06 -19.56
C ALA A 77 -0.52 -5.63 -18.88
N VAL A 78 -0.46 -4.43 -18.31
CA VAL A 78 0.69 -3.97 -17.52
C VAL A 78 0.91 -4.85 -16.29
N LEU A 79 -0.15 -5.30 -15.62
CA LEU A 79 -0.02 -6.19 -14.47
C LEU A 79 0.47 -7.58 -14.89
N VAL A 80 -0.04 -8.14 -15.99
CA VAL A 80 0.47 -9.40 -16.56
C VAL A 80 1.96 -9.28 -16.92
N LEU A 81 2.35 -8.18 -17.55
CA LEU A 81 3.77 -7.90 -17.84
C LEU A 81 4.60 -7.81 -16.55
N SER A 82 4.09 -7.14 -15.50
CA SER A 82 4.79 -7.02 -14.22
C SER A 82 5.03 -8.37 -13.55
N VAL A 83 4.03 -9.27 -13.58
CA VAL A 83 4.15 -10.63 -13.05
C VAL A 83 5.17 -11.44 -13.86
N GLY A 84 5.16 -11.30 -15.19
CA GLY A 84 6.13 -11.95 -16.06
C GLY A 84 7.57 -11.49 -15.80
N LEU A 85 7.78 -10.19 -15.61
CA LEU A 85 9.09 -9.62 -15.29
C LEU A 85 9.57 -10.03 -13.88
N ASP A 86 8.71 -10.00 -12.87
CA ASP A 86 9.06 -10.46 -11.50
C ASP A 86 9.44 -11.95 -11.50
N THR A 87 8.67 -12.79 -12.20
CA THR A 87 8.95 -14.22 -12.36
C THR A 87 10.29 -14.43 -13.07
N GLY A 88 10.55 -13.68 -14.15
CA GLY A 88 11.82 -13.72 -14.87
C GLY A 88 13.00 -13.33 -13.98
N GLN A 89 12.86 -12.27 -13.19
CA GLN A 89 13.87 -11.84 -12.23
C GLN A 89 14.17 -12.93 -11.20
N ARG A 90 13.14 -13.56 -10.63
CA ARG A 90 13.30 -14.67 -9.68
C ARG A 90 14.05 -15.85 -10.29
N MET A 91 13.67 -16.27 -11.50
CA MET A 91 14.36 -17.36 -12.21
C MET A 91 15.82 -17.04 -12.49
N VAL A 92 16.15 -15.81 -12.88
CA VAL A 92 17.54 -15.37 -13.08
C VAL A 92 18.31 -15.42 -11.76
N MET A 93 17.69 -14.96 -10.67
CA MET A 93 18.33 -14.93 -9.36
C MET A 93 18.53 -16.32 -8.77
N GLU A 94 17.56 -17.21 -8.93
CA GLU A 94 17.67 -18.63 -8.61
C GLU A 94 18.85 -19.29 -9.31
N ARG A 95 18.98 -19.07 -10.62
CA ARG A 95 20.08 -19.62 -11.41
C ARG A 95 21.44 -19.04 -10.97
N ALA A 96 21.50 -17.76 -10.65
CA ALA A 96 22.74 -17.10 -10.26
C ALA A 96 23.18 -17.47 -8.83
N ALA A 97 22.24 -17.58 -7.89
CA ALA A 97 22.51 -17.85 -6.47
C ALA A 97 22.52 -19.35 -6.11
N GLY A 98 22.06 -20.22 -7.02
CA GLY A 98 21.94 -21.67 -6.81
C GLY A 98 20.83 -22.07 -5.83
N ASN A 99 19.98 -21.12 -5.43
CA ASN A 99 18.90 -21.30 -4.46
C ASN A 99 17.79 -20.27 -4.67
N PRO A 100 16.51 -20.60 -4.44
CA PRO A 100 15.43 -19.64 -4.48
C PRO A 100 15.56 -18.57 -3.38
N PRO A 101 15.25 -17.29 -3.70
CA PRO A 101 15.17 -16.22 -2.72
C PRO A 101 14.26 -16.64 -1.56
N LEU A 102 14.73 -16.50 -0.33
CA LEU A 102 13.90 -16.76 0.83
C LEU A 102 12.92 -15.59 1.01
N GLY A 103 11.62 -15.90 0.97
CA GLY A 103 10.55 -14.96 1.30
C GLY A 103 10.40 -14.74 2.81
N MET A 104 9.27 -14.14 3.21
CA MET A 104 8.89 -13.98 4.61
C MET A 104 7.45 -14.51 4.78
N PRO A 105 7.16 -15.26 5.87
CA PRO A 105 5.86 -15.88 6.09
C PRO A 105 4.85 -14.87 6.67
N PHE A 106 4.43 -13.92 5.84
CA PHE A 106 3.65 -12.77 6.28
C PHE A 106 2.24 -13.15 6.75
N LEU A 107 1.60 -14.14 6.11
CA LEU A 107 0.24 -14.55 6.46
C LEU A 107 0.23 -15.30 7.80
N THR A 108 1.19 -16.20 7.97
CA THR A 108 1.40 -16.96 9.21
C THR A 108 1.64 -16.01 10.37
N ALA A 109 2.56 -15.06 10.21
CA ALA A 109 2.84 -14.06 11.23
C ALA A 109 1.59 -13.23 11.58
N HIS A 110 0.79 -12.83 10.59
CA HIS A 110 -0.44 -12.04 10.84
C HIS A 110 -1.51 -12.85 11.57
N LEU A 111 -1.69 -14.13 11.20
CA LEU A 111 -2.65 -15.01 11.85
C LEU A 111 -2.25 -15.35 13.29
N VAL A 112 -0.95 -15.52 13.55
CA VAL A 112 -0.40 -15.72 14.89
C VAL A 112 -0.62 -14.47 15.75
N ASP A 113 -0.20 -13.30 15.26
CA ASP A 113 -0.37 -12.00 15.93
C ASP A 113 -1.83 -11.64 16.19
N GLY A 114 -2.70 -11.96 15.23
CA GLY A 114 -4.13 -11.69 15.30
C GLY A 114 -4.93 -12.64 16.19
N GLY A 115 -4.37 -13.81 16.54
CA GLY A 115 -4.98 -14.83 17.40
C GLY A 115 -5.51 -16.12 16.73
N PRO A 116 -6.19 -16.09 15.55
CA PRO A 116 -6.70 -17.31 14.91
C PRO A 116 -5.63 -18.37 14.63
N GLY A 117 -4.43 -17.96 14.22
CA GLY A 117 -3.31 -18.87 13.98
C GLY A 117 -2.86 -19.59 15.27
N MET A 118 -2.79 -18.87 16.39
CA MET A 118 -2.48 -19.49 17.70
C MET A 118 -3.59 -20.44 18.17
N THR A 119 -4.85 -20.12 17.86
CA THR A 119 -5.98 -21.02 18.15
C THR A 119 -5.87 -22.31 17.34
N PHE A 120 -5.60 -22.21 16.04
CA PHE A 120 -5.34 -23.38 15.20
C PHE A 120 -4.17 -24.22 15.74
N ILE A 121 -3.06 -23.58 16.10
CA ILE A 121 -1.87 -24.26 16.64
C ILE A 121 -2.23 -25.05 17.90
N ARG A 122 -2.96 -24.44 18.85
CA ARG A 122 -3.37 -25.12 20.08
C ARG A 122 -4.30 -26.30 19.83
N ASP A 123 -5.21 -26.18 18.87
CA ASP A 123 -6.27 -27.16 18.67
C ASP A 123 -5.84 -28.33 17.75
N ALA A 124 -4.89 -28.10 16.84
CA ALA A 124 -4.54 -29.03 15.77
C ALA A 124 -3.06 -29.50 15.78
N CYS A 125 -2.16 -28.87 16.54
CA CYS A 125 -0.79 -29.37 16.66
C CYS A 125 -0.67 -30.45 17.76
N PRO A 126 0.19 -31.47 17.58
CA PRO A 126 1.14 -31.64 16.48
C PRO A 126 0.55 -32.30 15.21
N ASP A 127 -0.68 -32.81 15.26
CA ASP A 127 -1.27 -33.64 14.19
C ASP A 127 -1.35 -32.94 12.82
N ALA A 128 -1.49 -31.62 12.80
CA ALA A 128 -1.54 -30.82 11.57
C ALA A 128 -0.21 -30.83 10.77
N GLY A 129 0.92 -31.17 11.40
CA GLY A 129 2.19 -31.39 10.73
C GLY A 129 2.84 -30.16 10.08
N PHE A 130 2.34 -28.95 10.34
CA PHE A 130 2.98 -27.71 9.87
C PHE A 130 4.26 -27.41 10.65
N ALA A 131 5.21 -26.75 10.01
CA ALA A 131 6.44 -26.27 10.64
C ALA A 131 6.16 -25.40 11.88
N VAL A 132 5.11 -24.59 11.87
CA VAL A 132 4.70 -23.81 13.06
C VAL A 132 4.40 -24.66 14.29
N CYS A 133 4.03 -25.93 14.13
CA CYS A 133 3.78 -26.85 15.24
C CYS A 133 5.08 -27.25 15.97
N GLU A 134 6.21 -27.31 15.26
CA GLU A 134 7.50 -27.69 15.86
C GLU A 134 8.02 -26.64 16.86
N GLY A 135 7.63 -25.38 16.68
CA GLY A 135 8.04 -24.25 17.52
C GLY A 135 6.88 -23.56 18.24
N ALA A 136 5.73 -24.23 18.40
CA ALA A 136 4.47 -23.63 18.84
C ALA A 136 4.58 -22.79 20.14
N ASP A 137 5.36 -23.25 21.12
CA ASP A 137 5.53 -22.59 22.42
C ASP A 137 6.51 -21.40 22.39
N GLU A 138 7.33 -21.29 21.34
CA GLU A 138 8.39 -20.28 21.21
C GLU A 138 8.07 -19.21 20.15
N LEU A 139 6.92 -19.33 19.46
CA LEU A 139 6.54 -18.37 18.42
C LEU A 139 6.33 -16.97 19.03
N PRO A 140 7.01 -15.94 18.51
CA PRO A 140 6.72 -14.57 18.91
C PRO A 140 5.28 -14.21 18.51
N ALA A 141 4.50 -13.70 19.47
CA ALA A 141 3.16 -13.25 19.19
C ALA A 141 3.15 -12.02 18.26
N GLU A 142 4.04 -11.05 18.48
CA GLU A 142 4.04 -9.80 17.70
C GLU A 142 4.60 -10.02 16.29
N TRP A 143 3.89 -9.49 15.29
CA TRP A 143 4.19 -9.74 13.87
C TRP A 143 5.62 -9.34 13.46
N ARG A 144 6.16 -8.19 13.91
CA ARG A 144 7.54 -7.79 13.55
C ARG A 144 8.56 -8.69 14.21
N ASP A 145 8.33 -9.10 15.44
CA ASP A 145 9.22 -9.99 16.16
C ASP A 145 9.25 -11.37 15.49
N PHE A 146 8.11 -11.88 15.04
CA PHE A 146 8.02 -13.11 14.25
C PHE A 146 8.84 -13.00 12.95
N ILE A 147 8.71 -11.90 12.22
CA ILE A 147 9.35 -11.75 10.90
C ILE A 147 10.85 -11.42 11.02
N PHE A 148 11.23 -10.54 11.95
CA PHE A 148 12.56 -9.92 11.97
C PHE A 148 13.44 -10.34 13.15
N LYS A 149 12.87 -10.76 14.28
CA LYS A 149 13.65 -11.14 15.48
C LYS A 149 13.69 -12.64 15.74
N PHE A 150 12.74 -13.39 15.18
CA PHE A 150 12.68 -14.83 15.39
C PHE A 150 13.93 -15.50 14.80
N SER A 151 14.78 -15.99 15.71
CA SER A 151 16.04 -16.64 15.38
C SER A 151 15.81 -18.14 15.32
N SER A 152 15.98 -18.72 14.14
CA SER A 152 15.80 -20.15 13.90
C SER A 152 16.68 -20.58 12.74
N PRO A 153 17.00 -21.89 12.62
CA PRO A 153 17.76 -22.41 11.49
C PRO A 153 17.13 -22.03 10.15
N GLN A 154 17.96 -21.76 9.14
CA GLN A 154 17.51 -21.34 7.80
C GLN A 154 16.56 -22.35 7.16
N SER A 155 16.77 -23.66 7.39
CA SER A 155 15.90 -24.73 6.91
C SER A 155 14.49 -24.65 7.49
N TYR A 156 14.36 -24.30 8.77
CA TYR A 156 13.07 -24.10 9.44
C TYR A 156 12.35 -22.86 8.89
N LYS A 157 13.06 -21.74 8.74
CA LYS A 157 12.51 -20.52 8.12
C LYS A 157 12.00 -20.77 6.71
N ARG A 158 12.68 -21.62 5.93
CA ARG A 158 12.25 -21.99 4.58
C ARG A 158 10.94 -22.77 4.60
N ARG A 159 10.77 -23.74 5.50
CA ARG A 159 9.49 -24.45 5.67
C ARG A 159 8.34 -23.51 6.05
N LEU A 160 8.57 -22.57 6.99
CA LEU A 160 7.56 -21.57 7.35
C LEU A 160 7.12 -20.73 6.14
N VAL A 161 8.06 -20.34 5.27
CA VAL A 161 7.77 -19.60 4.04
C VAL A 161 7.01 -20.46 3.03
N ASP A 162 7.45 -21.70 2.83
CA ASP A 162 6.85 -22.63 1.87
C ASP A 162 5.40 -23.01 2.28
N GLU A 163 5.13 -23.05 3.58
CA GLU A 163 3.83 -23.38 4.16
C GLU A 163 2.94 -22.15 4.46
N ASP A 164 3.40 -20.93 4.19
CA ASP A 164 2.72 -19.70 4.62
C ASP A 164 1.25 -19.63 4.15
N ALA A 165 1.03 -19.93 2.87
CA ALA A 165 -0.30 -19.91 2.27
C ALA A 165 -1.16 -21.12 2.69
N SER A 166 -0.55 -22.31 2.87
CA SER A 166 -1.29 -23.52 3.24
C SER A 166 -1.71 -23.47 4.71
N PHE A 167 -0.86 -22.97 5.60
CA PHE A 167 -1.20 -22.69 6.99
C PHE A 167 -2.31 -21.63 7.09
N ALA A 168 -2.23 -20.55 6.31
CA ALA A 168 -3.26 -19.53 6.28
C ALA A 168 -4.63 -20.09 5.84
N LEU A 169 -4.63 -20.93 4.82
CA LEU A 169 -5.83 -21.60 4.34
C LEU A 169 -6.38 -22.63 5.35
N ALA A 170 -5.51 -23.36 6.06
CA ALA A 170 -5.92 -24.29 7.11
C ALA A 170 -6.55 -23.54 8.29
N THR A 171 -5.94 -22.44 8.73
CA THR A 171 -6.47 -21.58 9.79
C THR A 171 -7.84 -20.99 9.40
N LEU A 172 -7.99 -20.50 8.16
CA LEU A 172 -9.27 -20.02 7.64
C LEU A 172 -10.36 -21.09 7.60
N ARG A 173 -10.01 -22.34 7.28
CA ARG A 173 -10.96 -23.47 7.26
C ARG A 173 -11.36 -23.91 8.66
N HIS A 174 -10.43 -23.81 9.63
CA HIS A 174 -10.68 -24.14 11.03
C HIS A 174 -11.61 -23.13 11.71
N ASP A 175 -11.32 -21.83 11.55
CA ASP A 175 -12.14 -20.75 12.12
C ASP A 175 -12.34 -19.59 11.13
N PRO A 176 -13.31 -19.72 10.20
CA PRO A 176 -13.52 -18.72 9.16
C PRO A 176 -14.01 -17.38 9.73
N LEU A 177 -14.81 -17.39 10.80
CA LEU A 177 -15.36 -16.18 11.38
C LEU A 177 -14.29 -15.37 12.09
N ALA A 178 -13.38 -16.03 12.83
CA ALA A 178 -12.29 -15.33 13.49
C ALA A 178 -11.29 -14.76 12.48
N VAL A 179 -10.96 -15.48 11.41
CA VAL A 179 -10.07 -14.97 10.35
C VAL A 179 -10.72 -13.81 9.60
N ILE A 180 -11.98 -13.91 9.19
CA ILE A 180 -12.70 -12.80 8.55
C ILE A 180 -12.78 -11.58 9.48
N GLY A 181 -13.09 -11.81 10.77
CA GLY A 181 -13.12 -10.76 11.78
C GLY A 181 -11.77 -10.06 11.95
N LEU A 182 -10.68 -10.82 11.98
CA LEU A 182 -9.30 -10.31 12.04
C LEU A 182 -9.00 -9.40 10.84
N VAL A 183 -9.13 -9.92 9.62
CA VAL A 183 -8.73 -9.17 8.43
C VAL A 183 -9.58 -7.91 8.22
N LEU A 184 -10.88 -7.95 8.54
CA LEU A 184 -11.75 -6.77 8.47
C LEU A 184 -11.37 -5.71 9.50
N ARG A 185 -11.15 -6.13 10.77
CA ARG A 185 -10.73 -5.23 11.84
C ARG A 185 -9.41 -4.56 11.52
N ASP A 186 -8.43 -5.34 11.06
CA ASP A 186 -7.08 -4.85 10.82
C ASP A 186 -7.01 -4.00 9.55
N GLY A 187 -7.74 -4.37 8.49
CA GLY A 187 -7.95 -3.52 7.32
C GLY A 187 -8.59 -2.18 7.67
N ALA A 188 -9.60 -2.16 8.54
CA ALA A 188 -10.23 -0.92 9.00
C ALA A 188 -9.30 -0.08 9.87
N ARG A 189 -8.56 -0.72 10.79
CA ARG A 189 -7.58 -0.05 11.66
C ARG A 189 -6.47 0.63 10.84
N GLN A 190 -5.98 -0.04 9.79
CA GLN A 190 -4.90 0.48 8.95
C GLN A 190 -5.24 1.80 8.24
N VAL A 191 -6.54 2.08 7.98
CA VAL A 191 -6.97 3.36 7.39
C VAL A 191 -6.56 4.56 8.23
N MET A 192 -6.59 4.41 9.56
CA MET A 192 -6.31 5.48 10.52
C MET A 192 -4.84 5.54 10.96
N MET A 193 -4.07 4.49 10.69
CA MET A 193 -2.66 4.38 11.09
C MET A 193 -1.76 5.07 10.06
N ILE A 194 -1.71 6.40 10.11
CA ILE A 194 -0.93 7.26 9.18
C ILE A 194 0.32 7.86 9.84
N GLY A 195 0.68 7.41 11.04
CA GLY A 195 1.80 7.94 11.80
C GLY A 195 3.15 7.76 11.10
N LEU A 196 4.13 8.55 11.50
CA LEU A 196 5.52 8.40 11.07
C LEU A 196 6.45 8.02 12.24
N GLU A 197 5.92 7.93 13.47
CA GLU A 197 6.69 7.66 14.68
C GLU A 197 7.32 6.26 14.70
N THR A 198 6.69 5.29 14.02
CA THR A 198 7.22 3.92 13.91
C THR A 198 8.03 3.69 12.63
N THR A 199 8.25 4.76 11.84
CA THR A 199 9.08 4.74 10.63
C THR A 199 10.61 4.76 10.89
N PRO A 200 11.15 5.38 11.96
CA PRO A 200 12.58 5.30 12.22
C PRO A 200 13.01 3.89 12.59
N ILE A 201 14.22 3.56 12.14
CA ILE A 201 14.99 2.34 12.44
C ILE A 201 15.15 2.11 13.96
N ARG A 202 14.96 3.15 14.79
CA ARG A 202 15.04 3.11 16.26
C ARG A 202 13.89 2.33 16.92
N ALA A 203 12.68 2.33 16.35
CA ALA A 203 11.52 1.69 16.97
C ALA A 203 11.56 0.17 16.76
N ALA A 204 12.29 -0.54 17.61
CA ALA A 204 12.33 -2.00 17.79
C ALA A 204 12.90 -2.86 16.64
N ILE A 205 13.10 -2.35 15.41
CA ILE A 205 13.44 -3.18 14.23
C ILE A 205 14.91 -3.06 13.83
N GLY A 206 15.54 -1.91 14.01
CA GLY A 206 16.90 -1.66 13.52
C GLY A 206 18.01 -2.02 14.48
N GLU A 207 17.81 -1.80 15.78
CA GLU A 207 18.89 -1.88 16.75
C GLU A 207 19.29 -3.33 17.08
N SER A 208 18.35 -4.27 17.15
CA SER A 208 18.63 -5.64 17.59
C SER A 208 18.94 -6.63 16.47
N ALA A 209 18.37 -6.46 15.27
CA ALA A 209 18.56 -7.41 14.17
C ALA A 209 19.55 -6.87 13.14
N ALA A 210 19.23 -5.79 12.43
CA ALA A 210 20.03 -5.31 11.31
C ALA A 210 21.35 -4.64 11.74
N VAL A 211 21.37 -3.77 12.76
CA VAL A 211 22.60 -3.11 13.24
C VAL A 211 23.50 -4.09 14.00
N ALA A 212 22.94 -5.05 14.75
CA ALA A 212 23.70 -6.08 15.45
C ALA A 212 24.29 -7.14 14.50
N THR A 213 23.63 -7.43 13.37
CA THR A 213 24.12 -8.39 12.35
C THR A 213 24.87 -7.75 11.18
N SER A 214 24.82 -6.42 11.04
CA SER A 214 25.59 -5.70 10.03
C SER A 214 27.07 -5.63 10.41
N PRO A 215 27.99 -5.49 9.43
CA PRO A 215 29.39 -5.19 9.72
C PRO A 215 29.48 -3.98 10.65
N GLY A 216 30.33 -4.06 11.68
CA GLY A 216 30.39 -3.04 12.74
C GLY A 216 30.53 -1.60 12.23
N ALA A 217 31.19 -1.40 11.09
CA ALA A 217 31.32 -0.11 10.42
C ALA A 217 29.98 0.48 9.91
N LEU A 218 29.05 -0.33 9.40
CA LEU A 218 27.73 0.15 8.96
C LEU A 218 26.85 0.50 10.15
N ALA A 219 26.85 -0.37 11.16
CA ALA A 219 26.16 -0.16 12.42
C ALA A 219 26.60 1.16 13.10
N GLN A 220 27.90 1.41 13.12
CA GLN A 220 28.47 2.66 13.62
C GLN A 220 28.04 3.88 12.80
N ARG A 221 28.11 3.81 11.46
CA ARG A 221 27.66 4.91 10.58
C ARG A 221 26.18 5.24 10.75
N VAL A 222 25.33 4.24 10.99
CA VAL A 222 23.90 4.47 11.28
C VAL A 222 23.73 5.19 12.62
N ARG A 223 24.47 4.77 13.66
CA ARG A 223 24.46 5.41 14.99
C ARG A 223 24.97 6.86 14.98
N GLU A 224 26.01 7.13 14.20
CA GLU A 224 26.57 8.48 14.01
C GLU A 224 25.68 9.39 13.14
N GLY A 225 24.66 8.82 12.49
CA GLY A 225 23.76 9.56 11.63
C GLY A 225 22.92 10.57 12.42
N ARG A 226 22.77 11.79 11.88
CA ARG A 226 21.99 12.88 12.52
C ARG A 226 20.52 12.53 12.80
N LEU A 227 19.98 11.57 12.06
CA LEU A 227 18.60 11.12 12.21
C LEU A 227 18.44 10.00 13.25
N TYR A 228 19.54 9.43 13.76
CA TYR A 228 19.51 8.28 14.65
C TYR A 228 18.80 8.58 15.98
N GLU A 229 19.14 9.70 16.63
CA GLU A 229 18.53 10.14 17.89
C GLU A 229 17.41 11.18 17.69
N ALA A 230 17.03 11.47 16.45
CA ALA A 230 16.09 12.55 16.13
C ALA A 230 14.61 12.14 16.30
N GLU A 231 14.23 11.47 17.40
CA GLU A 231 12.84 11.06 17.67
C GLU A 231 11.87 12.24 17.63
N TRP A 232 12.30 13.39 18.16
CA TRP A 232 11.54 14.63 18.12
C TRP A 232 11.16 15.05 16.70
N LEU A 233 12.03 14.80 15.71
CA LEU A 233 11.78 15.14 14.31
C LEU A 233 10.70 14.22 13.74
N TYR A 234 10.78 12.91 13.98
CA TYR A 234 9.77 11.96 13.50
C TYR A 234 8.40 12.22 14.13
N HIS A 235 8.36 12.52 15.42
CA HIS A 235 7.12 12.93 16.09
C HIS A 235 6.55 14.22 15.50
N SER A 236 7.41 15.23 15.29
CA SER A 236 6.99 16.50 14.69
C SER A 236 6.48 16.33 13.26
N VAL A 237 7.19 15.56 12.42
CA VAL A 237 6.77 15.27 11.05
C VAL A 237 5.48 14.46 11.04
N SER A 238 5.29 13.52 11.97
CA SER A 238 4.05 12.76 12.11
C SER A 238 2.85 13.65 12.46
N ILE A 239 3.02 14.56 13.43
CA ILE A 239 2.00 15.55 13.79
C ILE A 239 1.66 16.42 12.59
N ILE A 240 2.67 16.94 11.88
CA ILE A 240 2.48 17.78 10.69
C ILE A 240 1.76 16.98 9.59
N ASN A 241 2.17 15.74 9.33
CA ASN A 241 1.54 14.86 8.36
C ASN A 241 0.06 14.64 8.70
N THR A 242 -0.22 14.29 9.95
CA THR A 242 -1.59 14.08 10.45
C THR A 242 -2.43 15.34 10.31
N ALA A 243 -1.89 16.51 10.71
CA ALA A 243 -2.58 17.79 10.59
C ALA A 243 -2.88 18.15 9.12
N LEU A 244 -1.94 17.95 8.21
CA LEU A 244 -2.12 18.21 6.78
C LEU A 244 -3.14 17.26 6.15
N VAL A 245 -3.15 15.99 6.55
CA VAL A 245 -4.15 15.01 6.12
C VAL A 245 -5.54 15.42 6.60
N LEU A 246 -5.70 15.75 7.88
CA LEU A 246 -6.98 16.20 8.43
C LEU A 246 -7.47 17.49 7.77
N ALA A 247 -6.58 18.49 7.58
CA ALA A 247 -6.91 19.72 6.86
C ALA A 247 -7.34 19.44 5.41
N GLY A 248 -6.64 18.52 4.72
CA GLY A 248 -6.98 18.09 3.38
C GLY A 248 -8.34 17.39 3.30
N LEU A 249 -8.67 16.52 4.27
CA LEU A 249 -9.99 15.88 4.37
C LEU A 249 -11.11 16.91 4.59
N VAL A 250 -10.90 17.88 5.48
CA VAL A 250 -11.85 18.99 5.71
C VAL A 250 -12.05 19.79 4.42
N ALA A 251 -10.97 20.12 3.71
CA ALA A 251 -11.04 20.83 2.44
C ALA A 251 -11.81 20.03 1.37
N LEU A 252 -11.51 18.74 1.20
CA LEU A 252 -12.22 17.88 0.24
C LEU A 252 -13.71 17.73 0.58
N THR A 253 -14.03 17.59 1.86
CA THR A 253 -15.43 17.56 2.33
C THR A 253 -16.13 18.88 2.02
N PHE A 254 -15.49 20.01 2.31
CA PHE A 254 -16.04 21.32 1.97
C PHE A 254 -16.29 21.47 0.47
N VAL A 255 -15.35 21.05 -0.39
CA VAL A 255 -15.51 21.14 -1.84
C VAL A 255 -16.65 20.26 -2.35
N THR A 256 -16.79 19.03 -1.85
CA THR A 256 -17.85 18.11 -2.28
C THR A 256 -19.26 18.61 -1.91
N THR A 257 -19.40 19.46 -0.89
CA THR A 257 -20.69 20.13 -0.58
C THR A 257 -21.05 21.27 -1.54
N GLN A 258 -20.12 21.76 -2.36
CA GLN A 258 -20.38 22.84 -3.30
C GLN A 258 -21.12 22.30 -4.54
N ARG A 259 -22.38 22.72 -4.75
CA ARG A 259 -23.25 22.23 -5.85
C ARG A 259 -22.59 22.26 -7.23
N HIS A 260 -21.84 23.32 -7.54
CA HIS A 260 -21.16 23.48 -8.83
C HIS A 260 -20.09 22.41 -9.10
N PHE A 261 -19.43 21.90 -8.06
CA PHE A 261 -18.41 20.86 -8.19
C PHE A 261 -19.02 19.51 -8.58
N MET A 262 -20.20 19.19 -8.03
CA MET A 262 -20.92 17.95 -8.32
C MET A 262 -21.45 17.89 -9.77
N THR A 263 -21.72 19.04 -10.39
CA THR A 263 -22.34 19.10 -11.72
C THR A 263 -21.37 19.40 -12.87
N GLY A 264 -20.16 19.91 -12.59
CA GLY A 264 -19.32 20.56 -13.62
C GLY A 264 -18.07 19.81 -14.09
N ASN A 265 -17.39 19.04 -13.23
CA ASN A 265 -16.01 18.58 -13.51
C ASN A 265 -15.83 17.07 -13.35
N SER A 266 -16.27 16.32 -14.36
CA SER A 266 -16.19 14.85 -14.35
C SER A 266 -14.76 14.31 -14.25
N GLU A 267 -13.75 15.07 -14.67
CA GLU A 267 -12.34 14.65 -14.65
C GLU A 267 -11.76 14.69 -13.24
N LEU A 268 -12.00 15.81 -12.56
CA LEU A 268 -11.53 16.02 -11.19
C LEU A 268 -12.26 15.09 -10.22
N GLN A 269 -13.55 14.81 -10.47
CA GLN A 269 -14.29 13.79 -9.75
C GLN A 269 -13.68 12.39 -9.95
N ARG A 270 -13.36 12.00 -11.20
CA ARG A 270 -12.66 10.73 -11.47
C ARG A 270 -11.31 10.65 -10.76
N LEU A 271 -10.50 11.71 -10.84
CA LEU A 271 -9.22 11.80 -10.14
C LEU A 271 -9.41 11.58 -8.63
N MET A 272 -10.33 12.32 -8.02
CA MET A 272 -10.62 12.26 -6.60
C MET A 272 -11.09 10.87 -6.17
N VAL A 273 -12.06 10.29 -6.86
CA VAL A 273 -12.57 8.94 -6.57
C VAL A 273 -11.46 7.91 -6.67
N VAL A 274 -10.65 7.92 -7.74
CA VAL A 274 -9.59 6.92 -7.91
C VAL A 274 -8.49 7.08 -6.86
N VAL A 275 -8.08 8.30 -6.51
CA VAL A 275 -7.10 8.54 -5.45
C VAL A 275 -7.62 8.05 -4.09
N ILE A 276 -8.84 8.43 -3.71
CA ILE A 276 -9.44 8.00 -2.44
C ILE A 276 -9.60 6.48 -2.38
N MET A 277 -10.05 5.86 -3.47
CA MET A 277 -10.12 4.39 -3.55
C MET A 277 -8.74 3.75 -3.46
N GLY A 278 -7.70 4.33 -4.07
CA GLY A 278 -6.33 3.82 -3.94
C GLY A 278 -5.79 3.87 -2.52
N ILE A 279 -6.09 4.94 -1.78
CA ILE A 279 -5.72 5.09 -0.37
C ILE A 279 -6.44 4.04 0.50
N ILE A 280 -7.73 3.81 0.25
CA ILE A 280 -8.52 2.80 0.97
C ILE A 280 -8.05 1.38 0.63
N LEU A 281 -7.82 1.09 -0.65
CA LEU A 281 -7.32 -0.22 -1.11
C LEU A 281 -5.93 -0.51 -0.56
N ASN A 282 -5.03 0.48 -0.48
CA ASN A 282 -3.73 0.32 0.16
C ASN A 282 -3.87 -0.06 1.63
N ALA A 283 -4.72 0.65 2.39
CA ALA A 283 -4.97 0.32 3.79
C ALA A 283 -5.56 -1.09 3.95
N ALA A 284 -6.59 -1.42 3.18
CA ALA A 284 -7.25 -2.71 3.24
C ALA A 284 -6.28 -3.84 2.92
N ILE A 285 -5.53 -3.76 1.82
CA ILE A 285 -4.60 -4.83 1.41
C ILE A 285 -3.45 -4.97 2.41
N CYS A 286 -2.87 -3.86 2.87
CA CYS A 286 -1.81 -3.91 3.86
C CYS A 286 -2.32 -4.46 5.19
N GLY A 287 -3.46 -3.99 5.72
CA GLY A 287 -4.00 -4.46 7.01
C GLY A 287 -4.65 -5.85 6.98
N MET A 288 -5.17 -6.30 5.83
CA MET A 288 -5.80 -7.63 5.71
C MET A 288 -4.79 -8.75 5.54
N LEU A 289 -3.66 -8.48 4.87
CA LEU A 289 -2.63 -9.49 4.58
C LEU A 289 -1.43 -9.41 5.52
N VAL A 290 -1.31 -8.29 6.22
CA VAL A 290 -0.21 -7.99 7.12
C VAL A 290 -0.80 -7.29 8.35
N SER A 291 -0.20 -7.48 9.52
CA SER A 291 -0.61 -6.75 10.72
C SER A 291 -0.52 -5.22 10.49
N PRO A 292 -1.44 -4.42 11.06
CA PRO A 292 -1.45 -2.97 10.84
C PRO A 292 -0.23 -2.23 11.41
N TYR A 293 0.38 -1.38 10.59
CA TYR A 293 1.49 -0.51 10.99
C TYR A 293 1.41 0.86 10.32
N ASP A 294 1.80 1.91 11.04
CA ASP A 294 1.68 3.30 10.59
C ASP A 294 2.37 3.58 9.24
N ARG A 295 3.54 2.97 9.03
CA ARG A 295 4.33 3.14 7.80
C ARG A 295 3.56 2.79 6.52
N PHE A 296 2.61 1.84 6.58
CA PHE A 296 1.94 1.32 5.39
C PHE A 296 0.95 2.32 4.80
N GLN A 297 0.28 3.11 5.63
CA GLN A 297 -0.62 4.16 5.15
C GLN A 297 0.07 5.51 5.02
N ALA A 298 1.07 5.80 5.86
CA ALA A 298 1.85 7.03 5.76
C ALA A 298 2.46 7.25 4.34
N ARG A 299 2.82 6.16 3.64
CA ARG A 299 3.37 6.22 2.28
C ARG A 299 2.40 6.73 1.21
N VAL A 300 1.08 6.67 1.45
CA VAL A 300 0.02 7.14 0.53
C VAL A 300 -0.81 8.28 1.09
N ALA A 301 -0.82 8.50 2.42
CA ALA A 301 -1.69 9.48 3.08
C ALA A 301 -1.48 10.92 2.56
N TRP A 302 -0.25 11.27 2.17
CA TRP A 302 0.08 12.58 1.61
C TRP A 302 -0.63 12.90 0.27
N LEU A 303 -1.23 11.91 -0.40
CA LEU A 303 -2.08 12.16 -1.55
C LEU A 303 -3.32 12.99 -1.18
N ILE A 304 -3.80 12.93 0.06
CA ILE A 304 -4.95 13.71 0.55
C ILE A 304 -4.69 15.22 0.46
N PRO A 305 -3.63 15.77 1.10
CA PRO A 305 -3.34 17.19 0.98
C PRO A 305 -3.04 17.61 -0.46
N VAL A 306 -2.31 16.80 -1.24
CA VAL A 306 -2.06 17.10 -2.67
C VAL A 306 -3.35 17.20 -3.48
N LEU A 307 -4.25 16.23 -3.32
CA LEU A 307 -5.56 16.22 -3.96
C LEU A 307 -6.40 17.43 -3.53
N SER A 308 -6.37 17.78 -2.24
CA SER A 308 -7.09 18.95 -1.73
C SER A 308 -6.62 20.26 -2.38
N ILE A 309 -5.30 20.41 -2.58
CA ILE A 309 -4.73 21.59 -3.26
C ILE A 309 -5.18 21.65 -4.73
N ILE A 310 -5.13 20.53 -5.45
CA ILE A 310 -5.57 20.45 -6.85
C ILE A 310 -7.05 20.84 -6.97
N VAL A 311 -7.88 20.27 -6.10
CA VAL A 311 -9.33 20.48 -6.09
C VAL A 311 -9.70 21.92 -5.73
N LEU A 312 -9.06 22.49 -4.70
CA LEU A 312 -9.24 23.89 -4.30
C LEU A 312 -8.79 24.86 -5.41
N ALA A 313 -7.64 24.61 -6.05
CA ALA A 313 -7.15 25.43 -7.14
C ALA A 313 -8.11 25.43 -8.34
N ALA A 314 -8.71 24.28 -8.66
CA ALA A 314 -9.72 24.17 -9.70
C ALA A 314 -10.98 25.01 -9.37
N LEU A 315 -11.49 24.92 -8.14
CA LEU A 315 -12.62 25.73 -7.69
C LEU A 315 -12.34 27.24 -7.76
N LEU A 316 -11.17 27.67 -7.30
CA LEU A 316 -10.79 29.09 -7.30
C LEU A 316 -10.68 29.64 -8.72
N LYS A 317 -10.24 28.81 -9.69
CA LYS A 317 -10.18 29.18 -11.10
C LYS A 317 -11.57 29.40 -11.70
N GLU A 318 -12.55 28.58 -11.34
CA GLU A 318 -13.93 28.70 -11.81
C GLU A 318 -14.65 29.94 -11.24
N ARG A 319 -14.31 30.35 -10.01
CA ARG A 319 -14.88 31.55 -9.37
C ARG A 319 -14.33 32.87 -9.90
N ARG A 320 -13.21 32.90 -10.65
CA ARG A 320 -12.70 34.15 -11.24
C ARG A 320 -13.63 34.59 -12.38
N PRO A 321 -14.20 35.81 -12.34
CA PRO A 321 -15.02 36.30 -13.44
C PRO A 321 -14.16 36.34 -14.72
N ARG A 322 -14.63 35.69 -15.79
CA ARG A 322 -14.05 35.88 -17.12
C ARG A 322 -14.28 37.33 -17.48
N TYR A 323 -13.27 38.19 -17.34
CA TYR A 323 -13.29 39.54 -17.91
C TYR A 323 -13.58 39.38 -19.40
N THR A 324 -14.83 39.67 -19.76
CA THR A 324 -15.30 39.59 -21.13
C THR A 324 -14.66 40.77 -21.82
N LYS A 325 -13.75 40.53 -22.78
CA LYS A 325 -13.28 41.58 -23.67
C LYS A 325 -14.51 42.11 -24.42
N ILE A 326 -15.07 43.23 -23.94
CA ILE A 326 -16.04 44.00 -24.70
C ILE A 326 -15.31 44.45 -25.96
N LYS A 327 -15.66 43.84 -27.10
CA LYS A 327 -15.31 44.37 -28.41
C LYS A 327 -16.01 45.72 -28.52
N VAL A 328 -15.25 46.80 -28.36
CA VAL A 328 -15.69 48.12 -28.80
C VAL A 328 -15.74 48.06 -30.32
N ILE A 329 -16.96 47.95 -30.86
CA ILE A 329 -17.22 48.18 -32.28
C ILE A 329 -17.31 49.70 -32.41
N ASN A 330 -16.24 50.34 -32.88
CA ASN A 330 -16.33 51.71 -33.36
C ASN A 330 -16.90 51.68 -34.78
N SER A 331 -18.03 52.36 -34.93
CA SER A 331 -18.68 52.80 -36.17
C SER A 331 -17.81 53.77 -36.96
#